data_AF-A0A1J4X0D2-F1
#
_entry.id   AF-A0A1J4X0D2-F1
#
_cell.length_a   1.000
_cell.length_b   1.000
_cell.length_c   1.000
_cell.angle_alpha   90.00
_cell.angle_beta   90.00
_cell.angle_gamma   90.00
#
_symmetry.space_group_name_H-M   'P 1'
#
loop_
_entity.id
_entity.type
_entity.pdbx_description
1 polymer ?
#
loop_
_entity_poly.entity_id
_entity_poly.type
_entity_poly.pdbx_seq_one_letter_code
_entity_poly.pdbx_strand_id
1 'polypeptide(L)'
;MKKAFVLFLLLFPVIGLTAPPDVSQDAWYASTVSAFTDAGYFPGDTAFRPGDNATRAEFVELIVKLQGGVTGAPTGQSFDDVSLNAAYYASFEQAAASGWMKGAGSCLGTHPCLAQPESPINRAEASAILQRAFGVSLQGEAPSFKDNPNGQWFSESIRLAAGNCVLRGDGGTGRVRPAENMNRAEMVTMLDRLHRKMTYPNCAAEGQAYSLPTAPKTQRKMFSSSSSSISKTTWSRCTADDWQCEPQDGSVCINGSQEYTCKLINTNCLNPETVKPGDSRECDDISDSHYLEFLMYKNEYEETFYKLLDLARSYDPVIKNRMLTILESFSGYIQDFAGYVAQAHYRTLTDREYEEMASVMQKINALFKDFLAAKNDGDRLDNNREVPANINIYVLPPAPSYSPSQENHEEMCERLRTQLGARYGGFGSGRGMQMLRDAGCS
;
A
#
# COMPACT_ATOMS: atom_id res chain seq x y z
N MET A 1 -11.92 71.41 33.11
CA MET A 1 -11.16 70.58 32.14
C MET A 1 -11.20 69.13 32.59
N LYS A 2 -12.08 68.30 32.01
CA LYS A 2 -12.08 66.84 32.19
C LYS A 2 -11.95 66.23 30.80
N LYS A 3 -10.77 65.69 30.47
CA LYS A 3 -10.54 64.90 29.27
C LYS A 3 -11.09 63.50 29.56
N ALA A 4 -12.18 63.11 28.90
CA ALA A 4 -12.65 61.73 28.92
C ALA A 4 -12.11 61.03 27.67
N PHE A 5 -11.34 59.98 27.91
CA PHE A 5 -10.63 59.16 26.95
C PHE A 5 -11.66 58.27 26.22
N VAL A 6 -11.77 58.42 24.90
CA VAL A 6 -12.62 57.56 24.06
C VAL A 6 -11.89 56.23 23.84
N LEU A 7 -12.40 55.17 24.44
CA LEU A 7 -11.93 53.80 24.22
C LEU A 7 -12.46 53.33 22.86
N PHE A 8 -11.60 53.37 21.84
CA PHE A 8 -11.90 52.86 20.51
C PHE A 8 -11.76 51.33 20.53
N LEU A 9 -12.88 50.63 20.72
CA LEU A 9 -12.97 49.18 20.65
C LEU A 9 -12.84 48.78 19.17
N LEU A 10 -11.60 48.51 18.72
CA LEU A 10 -11.31 47.95 17.40
C LEU A 10 -11.87 46.53 17.35
N LEU A 11 -13.09 46.38 16.83
CA LEU A 11 -13.65 45.12 16.35
C LEU A 11 -12.85 44.69 15.12
N PHE A 12 -11.71 44.04 15.33
CA PHE A 12 -11.10 43.25 14.26
C PHE A 12 -12.01 42.04 14.01
N PRO A 13 -12.46 41.78 12.78
CA PRO A 13 -13.11 40.53 12.46
C PRO A 13 -12.09 39.41 12.72
N VAL A 14 -12.35 38.60 13.75
CA VAL A 14 -11.65 37.32 13.92
C VAL A 14 -12.11 36.48 12.74
N ILE A 15 -11.26 36.38 11.71
CA ILE A 15 -11.43 35.35 10.68
C ILE A 15 -11.12 34.04 11.39
N GLY A 16 -12.13 33.47 12.06
CA GLY A 16 -12.03 32.12 12.58
C GLY A 16 -12.00 31.19 11.37
N LEU A 17 -10.82 30.65 11.06
CA LEU A 17 -10.75 29.48 10.19
C LEU A 17 -11.57 28.39 10.89
N THR A 18 -12.66 27.97 10.25
CA THR A 18 -13.51 26.92 10.80
C THR A 18 -12.70 25.63 10.84
N ALA A 19 -12.76 24.89 11.95
CA ALA A 19 -12.19 23.55 12.00
C ALA A 19 -12.83 22.67 10.90
N PRO A 20 -12.11 21.67 10.36
CA PRO A 20 -12.65 20.74 9.37
C PRO A 20 -14.00 20.15 9.81
N PRO A 21 -14.97 19.98 8.89
CA PRO A 21 -16.37 19.69 9.21
C PRO A 21 -16.61 18.33 9.89
N ASP A 22 -15.66 17.40 9.79
CA ASP A 22 -15.70 16.05 10.36
C ASP A 22 -14.85 15.91 11.65
N VAL A 23 -14.39 17.03 12.21
CA VAL A 23 -13.64 17.06 13.47
C VAL A 23 -14.58 17.54 14.58
N SER A 24 -15.06 16.60 15.39
CA SER A 24 -15.81 16.91 16.61
C SER A 24 -14.93 17.70 17.59
N GLN A 25 -15.47 18.76 18.20
CA GLN A 25 -14.74 19.58 19.18
C GLN A 25 -14.30 18.78 20.41
N ASP A 26 -15.02 17.72 20.77
CA ASP A 26 -14.70 16.85 21.91
C ASP A 26 -13.72 15.72 21.54
N ALA A 27 -13.31 15.61 20.26
CA ALA A 27 -12.35 14.60 19.85
C ALA A 27 -10.96 14.88 20.47
N TRP A 28 -10.27 13.83 20.90
CA TRP A 28 -8.96 13.94 21.55
C TRP A 28 -7.87 14.60 20.67
N TYR A 29 -8.08 14.64 19.35
CA TYR A 29 -7.22 15.30 18.35
C TYR A 29 -7.73 16.66 17.88
N ALA A 30 -8.90 17.13 18.35
CA ALA A 30 -9.55 18.33 17.82
C ALA A 30 -8.68 19.58 17.93
N SER A 31 -8.08 19.80 19.11
CA SER A 31 -7.18 20.94 19.34
C SER A 31 -5.93 20.89 18.46
N THR A 32 -5.41 19.69 18.21
CA THR A 32 -4.28 19.48 17.29
C THR A 32 -4.65 19.85 15.86
N VAL A 33 -5.78 19.34 15.36
CA VAL A 33 -6.22 19.63 13.98
C VAL A 33 -6.53 21.12 13.82
N SER A 34 -7.15 21.74 14.82
CA SER A 34 -7.38 23.20 14.83
C SER A 34 -6.06 23.95 14.72
N ALA A 35 -5.05 23.62 15.54
CA ALA A 35 -3.76 24.30 15.51
C ALA A 35 -3.06 24.18 14.14
N PHE A 36 -3.12 23.00 13.50
CA PHE A 36 -2.57 22.80 12.16
C PHE A 36 -3.38 23.53 11.08
N THR A 37 -4.70 23.63 11.23
CA THR A 37 -5.59 24.37 10.31
C THR A 37 -5.31 25.88 10.41
N ASP A 38 -5.24 26.41 11.63
CA ASP A 38 -4.91 27.81 11.91
C ASP A 38 -3.52 28.19 11.38
N ALA A 39 -2.57 27.26 11.46
CA ALA A 39 -1.22 27.42 10.90
C ALA A 39 -1.17 27.21 9.37
N GLY A 40 -2.27 26.80 8.72
CA GLY A 40 -2.38 26.66 7.26
C GLY A 40 -1.87 25.34 6.69
N TYR A 41 -1.65 24.32 7.51
CA TYR A 41 -1.27 22.97 7.04
C TYR A 41 -2.45 22.18 6.50
N PHE A 42 -3.65 22.44 7.02
CA PHE A 42 -4.89 21.86 6.53
C PHE A 42 -5.89 22.94 6.12
N PRO A 43 -6.65 22.72 5.04
CA PRO A 43 -7.85 23.50 4.75
C PRO A 43 -8.92 23.27 5.83
N GLY A 44 -9.56 24.35 6.28
CA GLY A 44 -10.62 24.30 7.31
C GLY A 44 -12.03 24.04 6.76
N ASP A 45 -12.20 24.11 5.43
CA ASP A 45 -13.48 23.95 4.73
C ASP A 45 -13.66 22.55 4.11
N THR A 46 -12.68 21.67 4.25
CA THR A 46 -12.75 20.29 3.73
C THR A 46 -12.55 19.27 4.85
N ALA A 47 -13.17 18.10 4.74
CA ALA A 47 -13.03 17.01 5.71
C ALA A 47 -11.56 16.62 5.96
N PHE A 48 -11.18 16.49 7.22
CA PHE A 48 -9.85 16.10 7.69
C PHE A 48 -9.60 14.59 7.57
N ARG A 49 -10.66 13.77 7.66
CA ARG A 49 -10.66 12.31 7.62
C ARG A 49 -9.81 11.67 8.75
N PRO A 50 -10.14 11.92 10.03
CA PRO A 50 -9.28 11.54 11.16
C PRO A 50 -9.11 10.02 11.35
N GLY A 51 -10.10 9.22 10.93
CA GLY A 51 -10.09 7.76 11.07
C GLY A 51 -9.38 7.02 9.95
N ASP A 52 -9.19 7.64 8.79
CA ASP A 52 -8.52 7.02 7.64
C ASP A 52 -7.05 6.72 7.95
N ASN A 53 -6.52 5.65 7.35
CA ASN A 53 -5.08 5.39 7.35
C ASN A 53 -4.31 6.58 6.75
N ALA A 54 -3.27 7.03 7.45
CA ALA A 54 -2.36 8.02 6.93
C ALA A 54 -1.42 7.38 5.90
N THR A 55 -1.28 7.98 4.72
CA THR A 55 -0.31 7.52 3.74
C THR A 55 1.09 8.04 4.06
N ARG A 56 2.10 7.35 3.55
CA ARG A 56 3.50 7.79 3.69
C ARG A 56 3.73 9.13 2.99
N ALA A 57 3.04 9.39 1.88
CA ALA A 57 3.08 10.66 1.18
C ALA A 57 2.52 11.80 2.02
N GLU A 58 1.34 11.64 2.61
CA GLU A 58 0.74 12.64 3.50
C GLU A 58 1.68 13.00 4.67
N PHE A 59 2.34 11.99 5.24
CA PHE A 59 3.28 12.18 6.33
C PHE A 59 4.55 12.92 5.89
N VAL A 60 5.19 12.49 4.80
CA VAL A 60 6.42 13.12 4.29
C VAL A 60 6.16 14.56 3.86
N GLU A 61 5.03 14.84 3.20
CA GLU A 61 4.67 16.21 2.82
C GLU A 61 4.50 17.12 4.04
N LEU A 62 3.84 16.65 5.11
CA LEU A 62 3.70 17.42 6.33
C LEU A 62 5.04 17.69 7.00
N ILE A 63 5.91 16.68 7.07
CA ILE A 63 7.26 16.83 7.63
C ILE A 63 8.07 17.86 6.84
N VAL A 64 8.07 17.76 5.51
CA VAL A 64 8.79 18.71 4.64
C VAL A 64 8.24 20.12 4.85
N LYS A 65 6.91 20.31 4.89
CA LYS A 65 6.31 21.63 5.16
C LYS A 65 6.68 22.16 6.55
N LEU A 66 6.72 21.32 7.58
CA LEU A 66 7.13 21.69 8.94
C LEU A 66 8.62 22.08 9.01
N GLN A 67 9.45 21.50 8.14
CA GLN A 67 10.88 21.83 8.00
C GLN A 67 11.16 23.04 7.10
N GLY A 68 10.11 23.77 6.69
CA GLY A 68 10.23 24.98 5.87
C GLY A 68 9.93 24.79 4.39
N GLY A 69 9.55 23.58 3.97
CA GLY A 69 9.16 23.25 2.59
C GLY A 69 10.34 22.79 1.73
N VAL A 70 10.09 22.69 0.42
CA VAL A 70 11.10 22.27 -0.57
C VAL A 70 12.03 23.45 -0.86
N THR A 71 13.33 23.25 -0.69
CA THR A 71 14.36 24.27 -0.93
C THR A 71 15.16 23.93 -2.19
N GLY A 72 14.70 24.40 -3.34
CA GLY A 72 15.36 24.18 -4.63
C GLY A 72 14.62 23.22 -5.55
N ALA A 73 15.12 23.07 -6.78
CA ALA A 73 14.58 22.11 -7.74
C ALA A 73 15.21 20.73 -7.51
N PRO A 74 14.44 19.63 -7.61
CA PRO A 74 15.02 18.29 -7.64
C PRO A 74 16.07 18.15 -8.74
N THR A 75 17.21 17.57 -8.41
CA THR A 75 18.33 17.36 -9.35
C THR A 75 18.31 15.98 -10.01
N GLY A 76 17.38 15.12 -9.60
CA GLY A 76 17.19 13.75 -10.06
C GLY A 76 15.99 13.12 -9.38
N GLN A 77 15.66 11.89 -9.76
CA GLN A 77 14.63 11.09 -9.11
C GLN A 77 15.28 10.09 -8.16
N SER A 78 14.90 10.12 -6.90
CA SER A 78 15.46 9.27 -5.83
C SER A 78 14.73 7.94 -5.67
N PHE A 79 13.45 7.88 -6.07
CA PHE A 79 12.58 6.71 -5.87
C PHE A 79 11.83 6.36 -7.15
N ASP A 80 11.90 5.09 -7.56
CA ASP A 80 11.36 4.58 -8.83
C ASP A 80 9.82 4.53 -8.86
N ASP A 81 9.16 4.47 -7.70
CA ASP A 81 7.70 4.43 -7.54
C ASP A 81 7.07 5.80 -7.21
N VAL A 82 7.86 6.87 -7.18
CA VAL A 82 7.37 8.25 -7.02
C VAL A 82 7.31 8.91 -8.39
N SER A 83 6.11 8.99 -8.97
CA SER A 83 5.88 9.64 -10.27
C SER A 83 6.36 11.11 -10.26
N LEU A 84 7.04 11.52 -11.33
CA LEU A 84 7.50 12.91 -11.54
C LEU A 84 6.35 13.93 -11.54
N ASN A 85 5.13 13.48 -11.84
CA ASN A 85 3.93 14.31 -11.89
C ASN A 85 3.11 14.28 -10.57
N ALA A 86 3.53 13.49 -9.58
CA ALA A 86 2.84 13.44 -8.30
C ALA A 86 3.01 14.76 -7.54
N ALA A 87 1.94 15.21 -6.88
CA ALA A 87 1.97 16.45 -6.09
C ALA A 87 3.05 16.43 -4.99
N TYR A 88 3.35 15.25 -4.45
CA TYR A 88 4.35 15.01 -3.41
C TYR A 88 5.77 14.77 -3.95
N TYR A 89 5.99 14.72 -5.28
CA TYR A 89 7.30 14.40 -5.88
C TYR A 89 8.43 15.24 -5.26
N ALA A 90 8.27 16.56 -5.28
CA ALA A 90 9.29 17.48 -4.76
C ALA A 90 9.54 17.30 -3.24
N SER A 91 8.53 16.91 -2.48
CA SER A 91 8.66 16.61 -1.04
C SER A 91 9.48 15.35 -0.81
N PHE A 92 9.29 14.30 -1.61
CA PHE A 92 10.10 13.08 -1.51
C PHE A 92 11.55 13.33 -1.89
N GLU A 93 11.81 14.13 -2.94
CA GLU A 93 13.17 14.48 -3.32
C GLU A 93 13.87 15.34 -2.26
N GLN A 94 13.16 16.29 -1.64
CA GLN A 94 13.67 17.03 -0.49
C GLN A 94 13.99 16.10 0.69
N ALA A 95 13.08 15.19 1.03
CA ALA A 95 13.26 14.26 2.13
C ALA A 95 14.40 13.26 1.87
N ALA A 96 14.62 12.86 0.61
CA ALA A 96 15.77 12.05 0.21
C ALA A 96 17.08 12.81 0.34
N ALA A 97 17.16 14.02 -0.22
CA ALA A 97 18.35 14.87 -0.16
C ALA A 97 18.75 15.24 1.27
N SER A 98 17.77 15.40 2.17
CA SER A 98 18.00 15.64 3.60
C SER A 98 18.22 14.36 4.43
N GLY A 99 18.15 13.17 3.81
CA GLY A 99 18.37 11.88 4.47
C GLY A 99 17.22 11.43 5.40
N TRP A 100 16.05 12.06 5.31
CA TRP A 100 14.88 11.75 6.13
C TRP A 100 14.15 10.50 5.63
N MET A 101 14.02 10.36 4.31
CA MET A 101 13.44 9.19 3.66
C MET A 101 14.54 8.37 2.98
N LYS A 102 14.58 7.06 3.25
CA LYS A 102 15.63 6.14 2.75
C LYS A 102 15.12 5.06 1.79
N GLY A 103 13.81 4.99 1.56
CA GLY A 103 13.18 3.90 0.80
C GLY A 103 13.15 2.56 1.54
N ALA A 104 12.38 1.62 0.98
CA ALA A 104 12.22 0.26 1.49
C ALA A 104 13.59 -0.45 1.53
N GLY A 105 13.91 -1.10 2.65
CA GLY A 105 15.22 -1.72 2.84
C GLY A 105 16.41 -0.74 2.86
N SER A 106 16.16 0.57 3.04
CA SER A 106 17.18 1.63 2.95
C SER A 106 17.89 1.69 1.58
N CYS A 107 17.13 1.51 0.50
CA CYS A 107 17.61 1.50 -0.88
C CYS A 107 18.11 2.85 -1.43
N LEU A 108 18.04 3.96 -0.69
CA LEU A 108 18.42 5.28 -1.23
C LEU A 108 19.84 5.26 -1.81
N GLY A 109 19.94 5.58 -3.10
CA GLY A 109 21.19 5.53 -3.87
C GLY A 109 21.45 4.22 -4.63
N THR A 110 20.58 3.22 -4.50
CA THR A 110 20.56 1.99 -5.31
C THR A 110 19.22 1.85 -6.03
N HIS A 111 19.19 1.27 -7.22
CA HIS A 111 17.94 1.13 -7.99
C HIS A 111 17.62 -0.35 -8.28
N PRO A 112 16.34 -0.76 -8.22
CA PRO A 112 15.18 0.08 -7.91
C PRO A 112 15.12 0.45 -6.41
N CYS A 113 14.72 1.68 -6.10
CA CYS A 113 14.41 2.14 -4.76
C CYS A 113 12.94 2.55 -4.63
N LEU A 114 12.22 1.88 -3.75
CA LEU A 114 10.78 2.08 -3.56
C LEU A 114 10.52 2.89 -2.29
N ALA A 115 9.77 3.98 -2.41
CA ALA A 115 9.34 4.79 -1.28
C ALA A 115 7.96 4.40 -0.75
N GLN A 116 7.13 3.75 -1.55
CA GLN A 116 5.75 3.35 -1.27
C GLN A 116 4.88 4.52 -0.77
N PRO A 117 4.72 5.60 -1.58
CA PRO A 117 4.08 6.84 -1.14
C PRO A 117 2.62 6.67 -0.72
N GLU A 118 1.85 5.86 -1.46
CA GLU A 118 0.41 5.66 -1.22
C GLU A 118 0.12 4.58 -0.16
N SER A 119 1.12 3.80 0.23
CA SER A 119 0.94 2.81 1.28
C SER A 119 0.74 3.48 2.64
N PRO A 120 -0.12 2.92 3.51
CA PRO A 120 -0.21 3.33 4.89
C PRO A 120 1.17 3.33 5.58
N ILE A 121 1.38 4.31 6.45
CA ILE A 121 2.60 4.39 7.26
C ILE A 121 2.38 3.77 8.64
N ASN A 122 3.31 2.90 9.07
CA ASN A 122 3.27 2.32 10.40
C ASN A 122 4.03 3.16 11.44
N ARG A 123 3.79 2.85 12.72
CA ARG A 123 4.36 3.59 13.87
C ARG A 123 5.89 3.54 13.91
N ALA A 124 6.50 2.43 13.50
CA ALA A 124 7.96 2.27 13.44
C ALA A 124 8.59 3.19 12.40
N GLU A 125 8.03 3.20 11.19
CA GLU A 125 8.47 4.03 10.07
C GLU A 125 8.33 5.51 10.40
N ALA A 126 7.17 5.89 10.94
CA ALA A 126 6.91 7.26 11.34
C ALA A 126 7.92 7.75 12.36
N SER A 127 8.18 6.95 13.41
CA SER A 127 9.18 7.27 14.43
C SER A 127 10.58 7.44 13.83
N ALA A 128 10.96 6.57 12.89
CA ALA A 128 12.27 6.61 12.25
C ALA A 128 12.44 7.83 11.33
N ILE A 129 11.39 8.21 10.59
CA ILE A 129 11.41 9.42 9.76
C ILE A 129 11.46 10.67 10.64
N LEU A 130 10.65 10.76 11.69
CA LEU A 130 10.66 11.90 12.62
C LEU A 130 12.01 12.09 13.31
N GLN A 131 12.62 10.99 13.75
CA GLN A 131 13.95 11.02 14.36
C GLN A 131 14.97 11.66 13.40
N ARG A 132 14.99 11.23 12.13
CA ARG A 132 15.93 11.75 11.13
C ARG A 132 15.61 13.19 10.72
N ALA A 133 14.34 13.52 10.57
CA ALA A 133 13.90 14.84 10.14
C ALA A 133 14.17 15.92 11.19
N PHE A 134 13.84 15.66 12.45
CA PHE A 134 13.90 16.67 13.52
C PHE A 134 15.10 16.50 14.45
N GLY A 135 15.99 15.54 14.18
CA GLY A 135 17.17 15.29 15.01
C GLY A 135 16.80 14.92 16.44
N VAL A 136 15.73 14.13 16.62
CA VAL A 136 15.17 13.82 17.93
C VAL A 136 16.21 13.06 18.75
N SER A 137 16.66 13.69 19.84
CA SER A 137 17.56 13.11 20.82
C SER A 137 16.81 12.75 22.10
N LEU A 138 17.41 11.90 22.93
CA LEU A 138 16.81 11.54 24.21
C LEU A 138 17.00 12.70 25.20
N GLN A 139 15.89 13.29 25.66
CA GLN A 139 15.92 14.40 26.63
C GLN A 139 15.63 13.95 28.08
N GLY A 140 15.38 12.66 28.31
CA GLY A 140 15.03 12.11 29.61
C GLY A 140 15.01 10.57 29.60
N GLU A 141 14.20 9.97 30.47
CA GLU A 141 13.96 8.54 30.41
C GLU A 141 13.05 8.19 29.23
N ALA A 142 12.98 6.91 28.87
CA ALA A 142 12.01 6.40 27.91
C ALA A 142 11.29 5.20 28.51
N PRO A 143 9.97 5.04 28.27
CA PRO A 143 9.27 3.83 28.65
C PRO A 143 9.80 2.65 27.85
N SER A 144 9.76 1.46 28.45
CA SER A 144 10.03 0.20 27.75
C SER A 144 8.73 -0.40 27.24
N PHE A 145 8.78 -1.00 26.05
CA PHE A 145 7.65 -1.70 25.45
C PHE A 145 8.03 -3.14 25.16
N LYS A 146 7.12 -4.07 25.42
CA LYS A 146 7.34 -5.51 25.22
C LYS A 146 7.57 -5.87 23.75
N ASP A 147 6.94 -5.12 22.85
CA ASP A 147 7.04 -5.23 21.40
C ASP A 147 8.08 -4.27 20.79
N ASN A 148 8.93 -3.67 21.61
CA ASN A 148 10.11 -2.93 21.17
C ASN A 148 11.41 -3.53 21.74
N PRO A 149 11.76 -4.79 21.40
CA PRO A 149 12.98 -5.41 21.87
C PRO A 149 14.21 -4.70 21.27
N ASN A 150 15.36 -4.79 21.94
CA ASN A 150 16.63 -4.24 21.45
C ASN A 150 17.07 -4.93 20.14
N GLY A 151 17.77 -4.18 19.28
CA GLY A 151 18.39 -4.71 18.06
C GLY A 151 17.47 -4.77 16.84
N GLN A 152 16.22 -4.32 16.94
CA GLN A 152 15.36 -4.09 15.77
C GLN A 152 15.75 -2.77 15.10
N TRP A 153 15.52 -2.69 13.78
CA TRP A 153 15.83 -1.48 13.01
C TRP A 153 15.08 -0.23 13.53
N PHE A 154 13.94 -0.44 14.19
CA PHE A 154 13.10 0.61 14.77
C PHE A 154 13.33 0.85 16.27
N SER A 155 14.13 0.01 16.97
CA SER A 155 14.21 0.02 18.44
C SER A 155 14.53 1.40 19.00
N GLU A 156 15.56 2.03 18.42
CA GLU A 156 16.05 3.33 18.87
C GLU A 156 15.08 4.44 18.50
N SER A 157 14.54 4.42 17.28
CA SER A 157 13.57 5.42 16.82
C SER A 157 12.31 5.45 17.70
N ILE A 158 11.78 4.28 18.06
CA ILE A 158 10.63 4.17 18.96
C ILE A 158 11.00 4.63 20.37
N ARG A 159 12.17 4.24 20.89
CA ARG A 159 12.65 4.65 22.21
C ARG A 159 12.77 6.18 22.30
N LEU A 160 13.32 6.82 21.28
CA LEU A 160 13.46 8.27 21.21
C LEU A 160 12.11 8.98 21.06
N ALA A 161 11.23 8.47 20.19
CA ALA A 161 9.88 9.01 20.04
C ALA A 161 9.10 8.93 21.38
N ALA A 162 9.24 7.83 22.12
CA ALA A 162 8.58 7.65 23.39
C ALA A 162 9.18 8.50 24.52
N GLY A 163 10.51 8.61 24.58
CA GLY A 163 11.20 9.50 25.54
C GLY A 163 10.85 10.98 25.36
N ASN A 164 10.45 11.37 24.14
CA ASN A 164 9.97 12.73 23.81
C ASN A 164 8.43 12.82 23.76
N CYS A 165 7.72 11.83 24.29
CA CYS A 165 6.26 11.76 24.33
C CYS A 165 5.54 11.87 22.97
N VAL A 166 6.27 11.78 21.86
CA VAL A 166 5.76 11.78 20.48
C VAL A 166 4.87 10.55 20.30
N LEU A 167 5.39 9.38 20.70
CA LEU A 167 4.71 8.10 20.64
C LEU A 167 4.57 7.51 22.04
N ARG A 168 3.34 7.40 22.55
CA ARG A 168 3.09 6.97 23.94
C ARG A 168 2.85 5.46 24.08
N GLY A 169 2.57 4.77 22.98
CA GLY A 169 2.04 3.41 23.00
C GLY A 169 0.62 3.33 23.54
N ASP A 170 0.11 2.11 23.69
CA ASP A 170 -1.25 1.86 24.17
C ASP A 170 -1.25 1.80 25.70
N GLY A 171 -1.92 2.77 26.31
CA GLY A 171 -1.99 2.94 27.77
C GLY A 171 -2.33 1.63 28.48
N GLY A 172 -1.52 1.27 29.49
CA GLY A 172 -1.75 0.09 30.34
C GLY A 172 -1.36 -1.26 29.74
N THR A 173 -1.03 -1.35 28.45
CA THR A 173 -0.69 -2.63 27.80
C THR A 173 0.81 -2.94 27.79
N GLY A 174 1.64 -1.89 27.88
CA GLY A 174 3.10 -2.01 27.68
C GLY A 174 3.50 -2.31 26.24
N ARG A 175 2.66 -1.94 25.26
CA ARG A 175 2.89 -2.13 23.83
C ARG A 175 2.86 -0.81 23.05
N VAL A 176 3.53 -0.79 21.91
CA VAL A 176 3.58 0.37 21.00
C VAL A 176 3.15 0.02 19.57
N ARG A 177 2.94 -1.27 19.27
CA ARG A 177 2.50 -1.80 17.98
C ARG A 177 3.30 -1.25 16.79
N PRO A 178 4.61 -1.56 16.69
CA PRO A 178 5.51 -0.96 15.68
C PRO A 178 5.05 -1.13 14.24
N ALA A 179 4.50 -2.30 13.90
CA ALA A 179 4.09 -2.68 12.54
C ALA A 179 2.66 -2.23 12.17
N GLU A 180 1.87 -1.73 13.13
CA GLU A 180 0.51 -1.30 12.88
C GLU A 180 0.49 0.09 12.22
N ASN A 181 -0.42 0.25 11.27
CA ASN A 181 -0.64 1.50 10.56
C ASN A 181 -1.24 2.56 11.48
N MET A 182 -0.90 3.82 11.20
CA MET A 182 -1.45 4.96 11.90
C MET A 182 -2.60 5.57 11.10
N ASN A 183 -3.62 6.05 11.81
CA ASN A 183 -4.60 6.93 11.18
C ASN A 183 -4.11 8.39 11.11
N ARG A 184 -4.83 9.22 10.37
CA ARG A 184 -4.49 10.64 10.17
C ARG A 184 -4.53 11.45 11.47
N ALA A 185 -5.39 11.11 12.43
CA ALA A 185 -5.41 11.75 13.75
C ALA A 185 -4.16 11.43 14.60
N GLU A 186 -3.70 10.19 14.58
CA GLU A 186 -2.46 9.77 15.24
C GLU A 186 -1.24 10.44 14.60
N MET A 187 -1.20 10.47 13.27
CA MET A 187 -0.15 11.14 12.48
C MET A 187 0.06 12.60 12.90
N VAL A 188 -1.01 13.40 12.87
CA VAL A 188 -0.90 14.84 13.20
C VAL A 188 -0.56 15.04 14.69
N THR A 189 -1.07 14.17 15.56
CA THR A 189 -0.79 14.25 16.99
C THR A 189 0.68 13.96 17.28
N MET A 190 1.31 13.00 16.61
CA MET A 190 2.75 12.78 16.76
C MET A 190 3.55 14.04 16.40
N LEU A 191 3.20 14.71 15.30
CA LEU A 191 3.86 15.95 14.86
C LEU A 191 3.65 17.12 15.83
N ASP A 192 2.42 17.32 16.31
CA ASP A 192 2.10 18.34 17.32
C ASP A 192 2.92 18.11 18.61
N ARG A 193 2.93 16.87 19.10
CA ARG A 193 3.66 16.51 20.33
C ARG A 193 5.17 16.70 20.18
N LEU A 194 5.70 16.36 19.02
CA LEU A 194 7.11 16.57 18.68
C LEU A 194 7.49 18.05 18.79
N HIS A 195 6.65 18.93 18.24
CA HIS A 195 6.95 20.36 18.25
C HIS A 195 6.70 21.01 19.62
N ARG A 196 5.79 20.48 20.42
CA ARG A 196 5.66 20.87 21.84
C ARG A 196 6.87 20.51 22.70
N LYS A 197 7.83 19.73 22.18
CA LYS A 197 9.08 19.33 22.87
C LYS A 197 8.83 18.73 24.26
N MET A 198 7.80 17.89 24.36
CA MET A 198 7.48 17.20 25.62
C MET A 198 8.53 16.15 25.96
N THR A 199 8.63 15.80 27.24
CA THR A 199 9.59 14.82 27.74
C THR A 199 8.92 13.83 28.70
N TYR A 200 9.24 12.55 28.54
CA TYR A 200 8.76 11.49 29.42
C TYR A 200 9.40 11.61 30.82
N PRO A 201 8.68 11.30 31.93
CA PRO A 201 7.33 10.74 32.01
C PRO A 201 6.18 11.75 31.88
N ASN A 202 6.48 13.04 31.79
CA ASN A 202 5.50 14.12 31.79
C ASN A 202 4.93 14.36 30.39
N CYS A 203 4.25 13.35 29.84
CA CYS A 203 3.59 13.48 28.55
C CYS A 203 2.29 14.31 28.63
N ALA A 204 1.81 14.66 29.81
CA ALA A 204 0.70 15.60 29.97
C ALA A 204 1.24 17.03 30.06
N ALA A 205 1.42 17.69 28.91
CA ALA A 205 1.65 19.14 28.89
C ALA A 205 0.32 19.87 28.64
N GLU A 206 -0.44 20.08 29.70
CA GLU A 206 -1.33 21.23 29.79
C GLU A 206 -0.46 22.46 30.10
N GLY A 207 -0.49 23.48 29.23
CA GLY A 207 -0.16 24.85 29.66
C GLY A 207 1.11 25.54 29.14
N GLN A 208 1.94 24.95 28.28
CA GLN A 208 2.93 25.76 27.55
C GLN A 208 2.34 26.30 26.25
N ALA A 209 2.29 27.63 26.12
CA ALA A 209 1.91 28.29 24.88
C ALA A 209 2.88 27.85 23.78
N TYR A 210 2.34 27.14 22.80
CA TYR A 210 3.09 26.64 21.66
C TYR A 210 2.38 27.08 20.37
N SER A 211 3.12 27.57 19.40
CA SER A 211 2.62 27.97 18.08
C SER A 211 3.37 27.22 16.99
N LEU A 212 2.63 26.55 16.10
CA LEU A 212 3.16 26.00 14.87
C LEU A 212 3.71 27.12 13.97
N PRO A 213 4.82 26.90 13.26
CA PRO A 213 5.24 27.80 12.22
C PRO A 213 4.14 27.88 11.16
N THR A 214 3.95 29.05 10.54
CA THR A 214 2.98 29.16 9.44
C THR A 214 3.42 28.30 8.27
N ALA A 215 2.49 27.52 7.71
CA ALA A 215 2.76 26.67 6.57
C ALA A 215 3.32 27.49 5.38
N PRO A 216 4.38 27.02 4.71
CA PRO A 216 4.88 27.66 3.51
C PRO A 216 3.78 27.77 2.44
N LYS A 217 3.62 28.95 1.83
CA LYS A 217 2.67 29.14 0.73
C LYS A 217 3.06 28.21 -0.42
N THR A 218 2.16 27.33 -0.82
CA THR A 218 2.38 26.43 -1.96
C THR A 218 2.55 27.28 -3.23
N GLN A 219 3.75 27.29 -3.80
CA GLN A 219 3.96 27.92 -5.11
C GLN A 219 3.26 27.07 -6.18
N ARG A 220 1.99 27.36 -6.46
CA ARG A 220 1.34 26.88 -7.69
C ARG A 220 2.06 27.52 -8.87
N LYS A 221 3.04 26.84 -9.46
CA LYS A 221 3.45 27.15 -10.83
C LYS A 221 2.24 26.90 -11.72
N MET A 222 1.75 27.97 -12.35
CA MET A 222 0.68 27.95 -13.33
C MET A 222 1.02 26.92 -14.42
N PHE A 223 0.29 25.81 -14.45
CA PHE A 223 -0.06 25.18 -15.71
C PHE A 223 -1.48 25.64 -16.04
N SER A 224 -1.59 26.38 -17.14
CA SER A 224 -2.84 26.92 -17.67
C SER A 224 -3.84 25.80 -17.91
N SER A 225 -4.95 25.79 -17.18
CA SER A 225 -6.15 25.05 -17.57
C SER A 225 -7.31 26.02 -17.78
N SER A 226 -7.85 25.96 -18.99
CA SER A 226 -9.08 26.60 -19.43
C SER A 226 -10.25 26.23 -18.51
N SER A 227 -10.98 27.25 -18.11
CA SER A 227 -12.19 27.20 -17.29
C SER A 227 -13.32 26.38 -17.93
N SER A 228 -13.95 25.50 -17.14
CA SER A 228 -15.34 25.11 -17.35
C SER A 228 -16.12 25.24 -16.05
N SER A 229 -17.32 25.78 -16.19
CA SER A 229 -18.24 26.25 -15.16
C SER A 229 -18.94 25.12 -14.40
N ILE A 230 -18.97 25.22 -13.07
CA ILE A 230 -19.61 24.25 -12.17
C ILE A 230 -21.13 24.50 -12.11
N SER A 231 -21.90 23.46 -12.46
CA SER A 231 -23.33 23.33 -12.20
C SER A 231 -23.57 23.01 -10.72
N LYS A 232 -24.56 23.64 -10.08
CA LYS A 232 -24.91 23.40 -8.67
C LYS A 232 -25.62 22.05 -8.54
N THR A 233 -24.92 21.04 -8.01
CA THR A 233 -25.49 19.72 -7.71
C THR A 233 -26.31 19.77 -6.42
N THR A 234 -27.56 19.32 -6.47
CA THR A 234 -28.46 19.20 -5.32
C THR A 234 -28.24 17.83 -4.65
N TRP A 235 -28.00 17.82 -3.34
CA TRP A 235 -27.62 16.61 -2.59
C TRP A 235 -28.85 15.92 -1.97
N SER A 236 -28.95 14.59 -2.07
CA SER A 236 -29.99 13.75 -1.43
C SER A 236 -29.39 12.87 -0.31
N ARG A 237 -30.19 12.30 0.60
CA ARG A 237 -29.65 11.36 1.62
C ARG A 237 -29.22 10.05 0.96
N CYS A 238 -28.10 9.48 1.40
CA CYS A 238 -27.61 8.21 0.88
C CYS A 238 -28.52 7.05 1.26
N THR A 239 -28.60 6.04 0.40
CA THR A 239 -29.13 4.70 0.68
C THR A 239 -28.03 3.66 0.57
N ALA A 240 -28.33 2.40 0.92
CA ALA A 240 -27.37 1.30 0.75
C ALA A 240 -26.96 1.08 -0.71
N ASP A 241 -27.82 1.46 -1.67
CA ASP A 241 -27.55 1.33 -3.12
C ASP A 241 -26.56 2.38 -3.63
N ASP A 242 -26.29 3.43 -2.86
CA ASP A 242 -25.27 4.43 -3.17
C ASP A 242 -23.84 3.94 -2.88
N TRP A 243 -23.70 2.74 -2.28
CA TRP A 243 -22.44 2.06 -2.00
C TRP A 243 -22.25 0.86 -2.93
N GLN A 244 -21.10 0.82 -3.62
CA GLN A 244 -20.65 -0.38 -4.33
C GLN A 244 -19.67 -1.13 -3.43
N CYS A 245 -20.04 -2.34 -3.03
CA CYS A 245 -19.19 -3.19 -2.20
C CYS A 245 -18.54 -4.28 -3.03
N GLU A 246 -17.23 -4.36 -2.93
CA GLU A 246 -16.41 -5.42 -3.52
C GLU A 246 -15.70 -6.15 -2.37
N PRO A 247 -15.46 -7.47 -2.48
CA PRO A 247 -14.60 -8.17 -1.53
C PRO A 247 -13.26 -7.44 -1.39
N GLN A 248 -12.72 -7.36 -0.18
CA GLN A 248 -11.42 -6.74 0.04
C GLN A 248 -10.33 -7.58 -0.66
N ASP A 249 -9.32 -6.94 -1.27
CA ASP A 249 -8.14 -7.64 -1.83
C ASP A 249 -7.48 -8.44 -0.70
N GLY A 250 -7.71 -9.75 -0.62
CA GLY A 250 -7.33 -10.50 0.59
C GLY A 250 -8.42 -11.30 1.27
N SER A 251 -9.69 -10.92 1.13
CA SER A 251 -10.77 -11.45 1.95
C SER A 251 -11.33 -12.76 1.42
N VAL A 252 -10.97 -13.87 2.06
CA VAL A 252 -11.60 -15.18 1.83
C VAL A 252 -12.79 -15.34 2.77
N CYS A 253 -13.78 -16.16 2.39
CA CYS A 253 -14.78 -16.60 3.35
C CYS A 253 -14.09 -17.45 4.42
N ILE A 254 -14.22 -17.08 5.70
CA ILE A 254 -13.68 -17.84 6.83
C ILE A 254 -14.82 -18.03 7.83
N ASN A 255 -15.20 -19.29 8.09
CA ASN A 255 -16.28 -19.63 9.03
C ASN A 255 -17.62 -18.95 8.70
N GLY A 256 -17.91 -18.81 7.41
CA GLY A 256 -19.17 -18.24 6.93
C GLY A 256 -19.23 -16.70 6.94
N SER A 257 -18.08 -16.03 7.02
CA SER A 257 -17.98 -14.55 7.02
C SER A 257 -16.86 -14.05 6.12
N GLN A 258 -17.16 -13.07 5.26
CA GLN A 258 -16.23 -12.48 4.29
C GLN A 258 -16.22 -10.96 4.42
N GLU A 259 -15.02 -10.39 4.38
CA GLU A 259 -14.81 -8.95 4.51
C GLU A 259 -15.01 -8.22 3.17
N TYR A 260 -15.74 -7.11 3.18
CA TYR A 260 -16.01 -6.31 1.98
C TYR A 260 -15.46 -4.90 2.15
N THR A 261 -14.86 -4.39 1.07
CA THR A 261 -14.58 -2.97 0.91
C THR A 261 -15.73 -2.30 0.16
N CYS A 262 -16.57 -1.57 0.89
CA CYS A 262 -17.60 -0.73 0.31
C CYS A 262 -17.03 0.63 -0.08
N LYS A 263 -17.18 1.01 -1.35
CA LYS A 263 -16.87 2.34 -1.90
C LYS A 263 -18.16 3.07 -2.23
N LEU A 264 -18.27 4.31 -1.78
CA LEU A 264 -19.42 5.15 -2.11
C LEU A 264 -19.34 5.56 -3.59
N ILE A 265 -20.32 5.15 -4.39
CA ILE A 265 -20.37 5.47 -5.82
C ILE A 265 -21.15 6.76 -6.10
N ASN A 266 -22.15 7.06 -5.28
CA ASN A 266 -22.82 8.36 -5.32
C ASN A 266 -22.20 9.30 -4.29
N THR A 267 -21.17 10.03 -4.72
CA THR A 267 -20.48 10.99 -3.86
C THR A 267 -21.26 12.28 -3.63
N ASN A 268 -22.43 12.43 -4.25
CA ASN A 268 -23.34 13.58 -4.11
C ASN A 268 -24.50 13.31 -3.15
N CYS A 269 -24.30 12.44 -2.15
CA CYS A 269 -25.32 12.14 -1.14
C CYS A 269 -24.84 12.39 0.30
N LEU A 270 -25.80 12.67 1.19
CA LEU A 270 -25.57 13.04 2.59
C LEU A 270 -25.55 11.80 3.50
N ASN A 271 -24.61 11.78 4.46
CA ASN A 271 -24.43 10.77 5.52
C ASN A 271 -24.23 9.32 5.04
N PRO A 272 -23.29 9.06 4.11
CA PRO A 272 -23.08 7.74 3.53
C PRO A 272 -22.74 6.66 4.58
N GLU A 273 -21.97 7.00 5.62
CA GLU A 273 -21.57 6.04 6.67
C GLU A 273 -22.75 5.48 7.48
N THR A 274 -23.86 6.21 7.61
CA THR A 274 -25.04 5.74 8.37
C THR A 274 -25.79 4.60 7.67
N VAL A 275 -25.54 4.44 6.38
CA VAL A 275 -26.15 3.43 5.51
C VAL A 275 -25.09 2.55 4.84
N LYS A 276 -23.81 2.69 5.23
CA LYS A 276 -22.71 1.88 4.70
C LYS A 276 -23.01 0.42 5.03
N PRO A 277 -23.08 -0.46 4.03
CA PRO A 277 -23.19 -1.90 4.30
C PRO A 277 -22.02 -2.36 5.16
N GLY A 278 -22.26 -3.28 6.09
CA GLY A 278 -21.22 -3.75 7.01
C GLY A 278 -20.00 -4.31 6.26
N ASP A 279 -18.82 -4.12 6.86
CA ASP A 279 -17.53 -4.56 6.31
C ASP A 279 -17.36 -6.09 6.33
N SER A 280 -18.38 -6.83 6.76
CA SER A 280 -18.44 -8.29 6.78
C SER A 280 -19.85 -8.73 6.40
N ARG A 281 -19.94 -9.68 5.46
CA ARG A 281 -21.20 -10.33 5.06
C ARG A 281 -21.11 -11.82 5.32
N GLU A 282 -22.26 -12.42 5.65
CA GLU A 282 -22.40 -13.86 5.71
C GLU A 282 -22.11 -14.42 4.30
N CYS A 283 -21.18 -15.37 4.22
CA CYS A 283 -20.76 -16.04 3.00
C CYS A 283 -20.72 -17.55 3.24
N ASP A 284 -20.68 -18.36 2.20
CA ASP A 284 -20.45 -19.80 2.34
C ASP A 284 -18.95 -20.09 2.14
N ASP A 285 -18.38 -20.96 2.99
CA ASP A 285 -16.94 -21.24 3.13
C ASP A 285 -16.36 -21.96 1.88
N ILE A 286 -16.09 -21.24 0.79
CA ILE A 286 -15.37 -21.73 -0.40
C ILE A 286 -14.56 -20.59 -1.05
N SER A 287 -13.23 -20.76 -1.21
CA SER A 287 -12.36 -19.81 -1.94
C SER A 287 -12.69 -19.82 -3.43
N ASP A 288 -12.37 -20.90 -4.11
CA ASP A 288 -12.91 -21.35 -5.38
C ASP A 288 -12.52 -22.82 -5.38
N SER A 289 -13.38 -23.73 -5.83
CA SER A 289 -13.02 -25.16 -5.83
C SER A 289 -11.76 -25.46 -6.64
N HIS A 290 -11.26 -24.49 -7.43
CA HIS A 290 -10.04 -24.62 -8.23
C HIS A 290 -8.91 -23.66 -7.81
N TYR A 291 -9.05 -22.85 -6.75
CA TYR A 291 -8.06 -21.84 -6.35
C TYR A 291 -6.63 -22.38 -6.29
N LEU A 292 -6.44 -23.54 -5.68
CA LEU A 292 -5.11 -24.09 -5.43
C LEU A 292 -4.51 -24.74 -6.66
N GLU A 293 -5.35 -25.24 -7.55
CA GLU A 293 -4.95 -25.64 -8.89
C GLU A 293 -4.44 -24.41 -9.67
N PHE A 294 -5.14 -23.28 -9.60
CA PHE A 294 -4.68 -22.04 -10.22
C PHE A 294 -3.40 -21.50 -9.60
N LEU A 295 -3.28 -21.53 -8.27
CA LEU A 295 -2.05 -21.15 -7.57
C LEU A 295 -0.86 -22.02 -7.98
N MET A 296 -1.09 -23.33 -8.15
CA MET A 296 -0.06 -24.25 -8.63
C MET A 296 0.38 -23.90 -10.07
N TYR A 297 -0.56 -23.63 -10.97
CA TYR A 297 -0.25 -23.21 -12.34
C TYR A 297 0.51 -21.88 -12.38
N LYS A 298 0.10 -20.91 -11.55
CA LYS A 298 0.76 -19.60 -11.46
C LYS A 298 2.22 -19.75 -11.05
N ASN A 299 2.46 -20.52 -9.99
CA ASN A 299 3.82 -20.82 -9.52
C ASN A 299 4.67 -21.54 -10.58
N GLU A 300 4.05 -22.41 -11.38
CA GLU A 300 4.73 -23.10 -12.48
C GLU A 300 5.12 -22.18 -13.63
N TYR A 301 4.23 -21.27 -14.01
CA TYR A 301 4.51 -20.27 -15.04
C TYR A 301 5.62 -19.32 -14.58
N GLU A 302 5.59 -18.87 -13.32
CA GLU A 302 6.66 -18.04 -12.74
C GLU A 302 8.01 -18.77 -12.71
N GLU A 303 8.04 -20.03 -12.26
CA GLU A 303 9.27 -20.83 -12.25
C GLU A 303 9.80 -21.06 -13.67
N THR A 304 8.91 -21.33 -14.63
CA THR A 304 9.26 -21.51 -16.03
C THR A 304 9.82 -20.24 -16.63
N PHE A 305 9.22 -19.07 -16.37
CA PHE A 305 9.71 -17.79 -16.83
C PHE A 305 11.19 -17.56 -16.48
N TYR A 306 11.59 -17.82 -15.24
CA TYR A 306 12.98 -17.65 -14.82
C TYR A 306 13.94 -18.63 -15.53
N LYS A 307 13.53 -19.88 -15.77
CA LYS A 307 14.32 -20.84 -16.54
C LYS A 307 14.50 -20.40 -17.99
N LEU A 308 13.43 -19.89 -18.61
CA LEU A 308 13.49 -19.38 -19.98
C LEU A 308 14.32 -18.10 -20.07
N LEU A 309 14.24 -17.22 -19.07
CA LEU A 309 15.05 -16.01 -19.00
C LEU A 309 16.54 -16.34 -18.91
N ASP A 310 16.90 -17.31 -18.07
CA ASP A 310 18.29 -17.80 -17.95
C ASP A 310 18.78 -18.41 -19.28
N LEU A 311 17.96 -19.25 -19.91
CA LEU A 311 18.25 -19.82 -21.22
C LEU A 311 18.38 -18.75 -22.31
N ALA A 312 17.51 -17.75 -22.37
CA ALA A 312 17.59 -16.68 -23.38
C ALA A 312 18.91 -15.91 -23.28
N ARG A 313 19.44 -15.71 -22.06
CA ARG A 313 20.71 -15.03 -21.82
C ARG A 313 21.91 -15.80 -22.38
N SER A 314 21.79 -17.11 -22.60
CA SER A 314 22.88 -17.90 -23.17
C SER A 314 23.02 -17.76 -24.68
N TYR A 315 22.04 -17.23 -25.41
CA TYR A 315 22.09 -17.09 -26.88
C TYR A 315 22.81 -15.81 -27.37
N ASP A 316 23.21 -15.80 -28.64
CA ASP A 316 23.72 -14.61 -29.34
C ASP A 316 22.72 -13.42 -29.25
N PRO A 317 23.18 -12.15 -29.19
CA PRO A 317 22.31 -10.98 -29.02
C PRO A 317 21.08 -10.91 -29.95
N VAL A 318 21.18 -11.37 -31.20
CA VAL A 318 20.05 -11.31 -32.14
C VAL A 318 18.92 -12.25 -31.71
N ILE A 319 19.27 -13.49 -31.37
CA ILE A 319 18.31 -14.52 -30.93
C ILE A 319 17.82 -14.21 -29.51
N LYS A 320 18.73 -13.78 -28.63
CA LYS A 320 18.42 -13.35 -27.27
C LYS A 320 17.35 -12.25 -27.26
N ASN A 321 17.50 -11.20 -28.07
CA ASN A 321 16.53 -10.09 -28.09
C ASN A 321 15.14 -10.55 -28.56
N ARG A 322 15.07 -11.44 -29.55
CA ARG A 322 13.81 -12.06 -29.99
C ARG A 322 13.17 -12.88 -28.87
N MET A 323 13.96 -13.68 -28.15
CA MET A 323 13.49 -14.48 -27.01
C MET A 323 13.03 -13.61 -25.83
N LEU A 324 13.75 -12.53 -25.51
CA LEU A 324 13.37 -11.59 -24.45
C LEU A 324 12.06 -10.86 -24.76
N THR A 325 11.81 -10.49 -26.02
CA THR A 325 10.53 -9.88 -26.43
C THR A 325 9.35 -10.82 -26.19
N ILE A 326 9.52 -12.12 -26.48
CA ILE A 326 8.51 -13.14 -26.18
C ILE A 326 8.31 -13.25 -24.66
N LEU A 327 9.40 -13.20 -23.88
CA LEU A 327 9.33 -13.26 -22.42
C LEU A 327 8.68 -12.04 -21.77
N GLU A 328 8.80 -10.85 -22.34
CA GLU A 328 8.06 -9.66 -21.89
C GLU A 328 6.55 -9.85 -22.04
N SER A 329 6.10 -10.42 -23.16
CA SER A 329 4.69 -10.78 -23.35
C SER A 329 4.26 -11.90 -22.40
N PHE A 330 5.15 -12.88 -22.18
CA PHE A 330 4.92 -14.01 -21.30
C PHE A 330 4.70 -13.57 -19.84
N SER A 331 5.53 -12.66 -19.33
CA SER A 331 5.40 -12.13 -17.98
C SER A 331 4.13 -11.31 -17.79
N GLY A 332 3.70 -10.54 -18.79
CA GLY A 332 2.42 -9.81 -18.78
C GLY A 332 1.23 -10.74 -18.55
N TYR A 333 1.13 -11.83 -19.32
CA TYR A 333 0.04 -12.79 -19.15
C TYR A 333 0.12 -13.60 -17.84
N ILE A 334 1.31 -13.82 -17.28
CA ILE A 334 1.44 -14.39 -15.92
C ILE A 334 0.82 -13.46 -14.89
N GLN A 335 1.03 -12.14 -15.01
CA GLN A 335 0.42 -11.17 -14.10
C GLN A 335 -1.10 -11.13 -14.25
N ASP A 336 -1.62 -11.16 -15.49
CA ASP A 336 -3.06 -11.27 -15.73
C ASP A 336 -3.65 -12.53 -15.06
N PHE A 337 -2.98 -13.68 -15.23
CA PHE A 337 -3.39 -14.94 -14.60
C PHE A 337 -3.31 -14.86 -13.06
N ALA A 338 -2.27 -14.23 -12.51
CA ALA A 338 -2.14 -14.02 -11.07
C ALA A 338 -3.27 -13.15 -10.50
N GLY A 339 -3.80 -12.21 -11.28
CA GLY A 339 -5.00 -11.45 -10.94
C GLY A 339 -6.23 -12.34 -10.74
N TYR A 340 -6.47 -13.30 -11.64
CA TYR A 340 -7.56 -14.28 -11.48
C TYR A 340 -7.32 -15.24 -10.33
N VAL A 341 -6.08 -15.69 -10.11
CA VAL A 341 -5.72 -16.54 -8.97
C VAL A 341 -6.00 -15.82 -7.66
N ALA A 342 -5.68 -14.52 -7.58
CA ALA A 342 -6.02 -13.70 -6.42
C ALA A 342 -7.54 -13.61 -6.24
N GLN A 343 -8.31 -13.38 -7.29
CA GLN A 343 -9.77 -13.39 -7.19
C GLN A 343 -10.33 -14.74 -6.74
N ALA A 344 -9.82 -15.85 -7.29
CA ALA A 344 -10.18 -17.22 -6.92
C ALA A 344 -9.80 -17.55 -5.47
N HIS A 345 -8.82 -16.86 -4.89
CA HIS A 345 -8.53 -16.98 -3.46
C HIS A 345 -9.72 -16.50 -2.64
N TYR A 346 -10.36 -15.40 -3.07
CA TYR A 346 -11.33 -14.64 -2.30
C TYR A 346 -12.77 -15.03 -2.59
N ARG A 347 -13.08 -15.51 -3.80
CA ARG A 347 -14.44 -15.92 -4.20
C ARG A 347 -14.41 -16.87 -5.38
N THR A 348 -15.53 -17.57 -5.58
CA THR A 348 -15.74 -18.34 -6.80
C THR A 348 -15.69 -17.41 -8.01
N LEU A 349 -14.92 -17.80 -9.02
CA LEU A 349 -14.88 -17.11 -10.31
C LEU A 349 -16.20 -17.34 -11.04
N THR A 350 -16.64 -16.32 -11.77
CA THR A 350 -17.78 -16.48 -12.68
C THR A 350 -17.37 -17.31 -13.90
N ASP A 351 -18.34 -17.95 -14.57
CA ASP A 351 -18.09 -18.68 -15.82
C ASP A 351 -17.28 -17.86 -16.83
N ARG A 352 -17.60 -16.55 -16.92
CA ARG A 352 -16.89 -15.61 -17.78
C ARG A 352 -15.44 -15.42 -17.36
N GLU A 353 -15.17 -15.28 -16.06
CA GLU A 353 -13.80 -15.14 -15.55
C GLU A 353 -13.00 -16.42 -15.73
N TYR A 354 -13.62 -17.59 -15.62
CA TYR A 354 -12.99 -18.85 -16.01
C TYR A 354 -12.63 -18.88 -17.49
N GLU A 355 -13.52 -18.42 -18.38
CA GLU A 355 -13.24 -18.33 -19.82
C GLU A 355 -12.09 -17.35 -20.13
N GLU A 356 -12.11 -16.17 -19.50
CA GLU A 356 -11.08 -15.16 -19.65
C GLU A 356 -9.72 -15.65 -19.12
N MET A 357 -9.72 -16.27 -17.94
CA MET A 357 -8.53 -16.89 -17.35
C MET A 357 -8.00 -18.06 -18.19
N ALA A 358 -8.86 -18.93 -18.72
CA ALA A 358 -8.46 -20.00 -19.63
C ALA A 358 -7.85 -19.45 -20.93
N SER A 359 -8.39 -18.34 -21.45
CA SER A 359 -7.81 -17.62 -22.60
C SER A 359 -6.39 -17.11 -22.29
N VAL A 360 -6.18 -16.54 -21.09
CA VAL A 360 -4.85 -16.11 -20.64
C VAL A 360 -3.88 -17.29 -20.58
N MET A 361 -4.28 -18.42 -19.99
CA MET A 361 -3.45 -19.65 -19.94
C MET A 361 -3.09 -20.17 -21.34
N GLN A 362 -4.02 -20.11 -22.28
CA GLN A 362 -3.75 -20.47 -23.68
C GLN A 362 -2.70 -19.55 -24.32
N LYS A 363 -2.74 -18.25 -24.04
CA LYS A 363 -1.74 -17.29 -24.53
C LYS A 363 -0.36 -17.52 -23.92
N ILE A 364 -0.28 -17.82 -22.62
CA ILE A 364 0.97 -18.23 -21.96
C ILE A 364 1.55 -19.46 -22.67
N ASN A 365 0.73 -20.49 -22.88
CA ASN A 365 1.14 -21.72 -23.54
C ASN A 365 1.52 -21.52 -25.02
N ALA A 366 0.89 -20.58 -25.72
CA ALA A 366 1.27 -20.21 -27.08
C ALA A 366 2.64 -19.51 -27.11
N LEU A 367 2.87 -18.53 -26.23
CA LEU A 367 4.14 -17.83 -26.12
C LEU A 367 5.30 -18.76 -25.71
N PHE A 368 5.02 -19.77 -24.89
CA PHE A 368 5.99 -20.83 -24.61
C PHE A 368 6.42 -21.58 -25.87
N LYS A 369 5.45 -21.95 -26.73
CA LYS A 369 5.75 -22.60 -28.02
C LYS A 369 6.53 -21.67 -28.95
N ASP A 370 6.18 -20.38 -28.98
CA ASP A 370 6.90 -19.38 -29.76
C ASP A 370 8.34 -19.21 -29.28
N PHE A 371 8.55 -19.25 -27.95
CA PHE A 371 9.88 -19.23 -27.35
C PHE A 371 10.68 -20.47 -27.75
N LEU A 372 10.10 -21.67 -27.67
CA LEU A 372 10.75 -22.90 -28.11
C LEU A 372 11.06 -22.91 -29.61
N ALA A 373 10.20 -22.32 -30.44
CA ALA A 373 10.47 -22.14 -31.86
C ALA A 373 11.64 -21.17 -32.10
N ALA A 374 11.67 -20.03 -31.39
CA ALA A 374 12.78 -19.08 -31.45
C ALA A 374 14.11 -19.70 -30.98
N LYS A 375 14.06 -20.54 -29.93
CA LYS A 375 15.19 -21.36 -29.48
C LYS A 375 15.68 -22.29 -30.59
N ASN A 376 14.78 -23.05 -31.22
CA ASN A 376 15.14 -24.00 -32.28
C ASN A 376 15.71 -23.29 -33.53
N ASP A 377 15.18 -22.10 -33.88
CA ASP A 377 15.77 -21.25 -34.92
C ASP A 377 17.19 -20.81 -34.53
N GLY A 378 17.38 -20.42 -33.26
CA GLY A 378 18.69 -20.10 -32.70
C GLY A 378 19.68 -21.26 -32.76
N ASP A 379 19.27 -22.46 -32.36
CA ASP A 379 20.09 -23.67 -32.37
C ASP A 379 20.56 -24.04 -33.80
N ARG A 380 19.73 -23.78 -34.82
CA ARG A 380 20.09 -23.96 -36.24
C ARG A 380 21.08 -22.92 -36.77
N LEU A 381 21.09 -21.73 -36.19
CA LEU A 381 21.97 -20.63 -36.58
C LEU A 381 23.31 -20.68 -35.82
N ASP A 382 23.31 -21.22 -34.61
CA ASP A 382 24.46 -21.36 -33.72
C ASP A 382 24.97 -22.82 -33.71
N ASN A 383 25.45 -23.30 -34.87
CA ASN A 383 25.85 -24.70 -35.12
C ASN A 383 26.95 -25.29 -34.18
N ASN A 384 27.54 -24.48 -33.29
CA ASN A 384 28.69 -24.86 -32.46
C ASN A 384 28.41 -24.86 -30.95
N ARG A 385 27.16 -24.69 -30.50
CA ARG A 385 26.85 -24.65 -29.06
C ARG A 385 26.30 -25.96 -28.51
N GLU A 386 27.04 -26.52 -27.56
CA GLU A 386 26.48 -27.43 -26.57
C GLU A 386 25.53 -26.62 -25.67
N VAL A 387 24.23 -26.72 -25.90
CA VAL A 387 23.23 -26.35 -24.90
C VAL A 387 23.55 -27.18 -23.65
N PRO A 388 23.68 -26.60 -22.45
CA PRO A 388 23.95 -27.39 -21.25
C PRO A 388 22.89 -28.49 -21.16
N ALA A 389 23.32 -29.75 -21.16
CA ALA A 389 22.46 -30.94 -21.18
C ALA A 389 21.47 -31.03 -20.00
N ASN A 390 21.53 -30.06 -19.08
CA ASN A 390 20.88 -30.05 -17.79
C ASN A 390 19.73 -29.00 -17.72
N ILE A 391 19.49 -28.20 -18.76
CA ILE A 391 18.32 -27.31 -18.79
C ILE A 391 17.12 -28.14 -19.27
N ASN A 392 16.53 -28.89 -18.33
CA ASN A 392 15.25 -29.53 -18.56
C ASN A 392 14.17 -28.45 -18.56
N ILE A 393 13.82 -27.95 -19.74
CA ILE A 393 12.71 -27.00 -19.91
C ILE A 393 11.43 -27.78 -19.63
N TYR A 394 10.79 -27.48 -18.50
CA TYR A 394 9.54 -28.11 -18.12
C TYR A 394 8.47 -27.81 -19.18
N VAL A 395 7.75 -28.85 -19.59
CA VAL A 395 6.58 -28.68 -20.47
C VAL A 395 5.51 -27.99 -19.66
N LEU A 396 5.07 -26.82 -20.12
CA LEU A 396 3.96 -26.14 -19.46
C LEU A 396 2.72 -27.03 -19.46
N PRO A 397 1.96 -27.04 -18.36
CA PRO A 397 0.73 -27.79 -18.30
C PRO A 397 -0.25 -27.26 -19.35
N PRO A 398 -1.05 -28.14 -19.97
CA PRO A 398 -2.11 -27.70 -20.87
C PRO A 398 -3.10 -26.81 -20.10
N ALA A 399 -3.69 -25.85 -20.79
CA ALA A 399 -4.78 -25.08 -20.20
C ALA A 399 -5.91 -26.07 -19.83
N PRO A 400 -6.43 -26.04 -18.59
CA PRO A 400 -7.49 -26.94 -18.16
C PRO A 400 -8.73 -26.75 -19.04
N SER A 401 -9.42 -27.85 -19.36
CA SER A 401 -10.74 -27.79 -19.98
C SER A 401 -11.77 -27.56 -18.89
N TYR A 402 -12.26 -26.33 -18.76
CA TYR A 402 -13.30 -26.00 -17.80
C TYR A 402 -14.65 -26.57 -18.27
N SER A 403 -15.33 -27.29 -17.36
CA SER A 403 -16.71 -27.78 -17.54
C SER A 403 -17.53 -27.30 -16.33
N PRO A 404 -18.63 -26.54 -16.51
CA PRO A 404 -19.36 -25.88 -15.41
C PRO A 404 -20.03 -26.80 -14.36
N SER A 405 -19.89 -28.13 -14.47
CA SER A 405 -20.54 -29.07 -13.56
C SER A 405 -19.67 -29.33 -12.31
N GLN A 406 -19.86 -28.49 -11.29
CA GLN A 406 -19.63 -28.72 -9.86
C GLN A 406 -18.67 -29.86 -9.50
N GLU A 407 -17.37 -29.61 -9.64
CA GLU A 407 -16.40 -30.48 -8.99
C GLU A 407 -16.48 -30.27 -7.48
N ASN A 408 -16.63 -31.37 -6.73
CA ASN A 408 -16.66 -31.31 -5.27
C ASN A 408 -15.25 -31.35 -4.67
N HIS A 409 -15.12 -30.98 -3.39
CA HIS A 409 -13.83 -30.90 -2.68
C HIS A 409 -13.01 -32.20 -2.75
N GLU A 410 -13.66 -33.36 -2.76
CA GLU A 410 -13.01 -34.68 -2.79
C GLU A 410 -12.39 -34.96 -4.16
N GLU A 411 -13.10 -34.63 -5.25
CA GLU A 411 -12.60 -34.73 -6.63
C GLU A 411 -11.44 -33.76 -6.88
N MET A 412 -11.54 -32.51 -6.37
CA MET A 412 -10.44 -31.55 -6.40
C MET A 412 -9.19 -32.11 -5.70
N CYS A 413 -9.35 -32.63 -4.47
CA CYS A 413 -8.24 -33.17 -3.70
C CYS A 413 -7.56 -34.36 -4.40
N GLU A 414 -8.31 -35.27 -5.02
CA GLU A 414 -7.73 -36.37 -5.78
C GLU A 414 -7.00 -35.92 -7.05
N ARG A 415 -7.53 -34.91 -7.75
CA ARG A 415 -6.83 -34.31 -8.90
C ARG A 415 -5.52 -33.64 -8.47
N LEU A 416 -5.54 -32.85 -7.40
CA LEU A 416 -4.35 -32.21 -6.84
C LEU A 416 -3.30 -33.23 -6.40
N ARG A 417 -3.71 -34.31 -5.72
CA ARG A 417 -2.82 -35.42 -5.34
C ARG A 417 -2.15 -36.04 -6.57
N THR A 418 -2.92 -36.27 -7.64
CA THR A 418 -2.41 -36.84 -8.89
C THR A 418 -1.40 -35.91 -9.58
N GLN A 419 -1.72 -34.62 -9.71
CA GLN A 419 -0.86 -33.61 -10.33
C GLN A 419 0.45 -33.41 -9.54
N LEU A 420 0.36 -33.25 -8.22
CA LEU A 420 1.52 -33.08 -7.34
C LEU A 420 2.40 -34.34 -7.28
N GLY A 421 1.78 -35.52 -7.27
CA GLY A 421 2.48 -36.81 -7.32
C GLY A 421 3.30 -36.99 -8.58
N ALA A 422 2.73 -36.66 -9.75
CA ALA A 422 3.41 -36.69 -11.03
C ALA A 422 4.58 -35.69 -11.10
N ARG A 423 4.43 -34.51 -10.48
CA ARG A 423 5.40 -33.41 -10.57
C ARG A 423 6.57 -33.52 -9.60
N TYR A 424 6.33 -34.00 -8.37
CA TYR A 424 7.33 -34.00 -7.30
C TYR A 424 7.86 -35.37 -6.90
N GLY A 425 7.55 -36.43 -7.68
CA GLY A 425 8.09 -37.77 -7.45
C GLY A 425 7.48 -38.48 -6.23
N GLY A 426 6.21 -38.20 -5.93
CA GLY A 426 5.47 -38.75 -4.80
C GLY A 426 5.31 -37.79 -3.61
N PHE A 427 4.45 -38.17 -2.67
CA PHE A 427 4.02 -37.37 -1.50
C PHE A 427 5.13 -37.08 -0.46
N GLY A 428 6.38 -37.44 -0.74
CA GLY A 428 7.51 -37.23 0.18
C GLY A 428 8.15 -35.85 0.10
N SER A 429 7.85 -35.05 -0.93
CA SER A 429 8.37 -33.68 -0.99
C SER A 429 7.59 -32.79 -0.01
N GLY A 430 8.29 -32.15 0.92
CA GLY A 430 7.66 -31.28 1.93
C GLY A 430 6.81 -30.16 1.33
N ARG A 431 7.09 -29.78 0.07
CA ARG A 431 6.36 -28.76 -0.68
C ARG A 431 5.01 -29.24 -1.22
N GLY A 432 4.93 -30.42 -1.83
CA GLY A 432 3.65 -30.97 -2.32
C GLY A 432 2.69 -31.30 -1.17
N MET A 433 3.21 -31.82 -0.06
CA MET A 433 2.41 -32.07 1.14
C MET A 433 1.95 -30.78 1.82
N GLN A 434 2.75 -29.71 1.78
CA GLN A 434 2.30 -28.41 2.28
C GLN A 434 1.16 -27.88 1.42
N MET A 435 1.26 -27.99 0.09
CA MET A 435 0.22 -27.53 -0.83
C MET A 435 -1.10 -28.30 -0.68
N LEU A 436 -1.07 -29.60 -0.39
CA LEU A 436 -2.28 -30.38 -0.06
C LEU A 436 -2.90 -29.98 1.29
N ARG A 437 -2.07 -29.70 2.30
CA ARG A 437 -2.56 -29.23 3.61
C ARG A 437 -3.17 -27.84 3.53
N ASP A 438 -2.53 -26.95 2.77
CA ASP A 438 -3.05 -25.62 2.47
C ASP A 438 -4.37 -25.72 1.67
N ALA A 439 -4.63 -26.87 1.04
CA ALA A 439 -5.88 -27.22 0.35
C ALA A 439 -6.99 -27.82 1.19
N GLY A 440 -6.79 -28.02 2.49
CA GLY A 440 -7.74 -28.76 3.30
C GLY A 440 -7.93 -30.21 2.82
N CYS A 441 -6.98 -30.75 2.04
CA CYS A 441 -6.94 -32.15 1.66
C CYS A 441 -6.25 -32.95 2.77
N SER A 442 -6.99 -33.88 3.38
CA SER A 442 -6.50 -34.74 4.48
C SER A 442 -5.45 -35.76 4.06
#